data_AF-A0A9D2WP84-F1
#
_entry.id   AF-A0A9D2WP84-F1
#
_cell.length_a   1.000
_cell.length_b   1.000
_cell.length_c   1.000
_cell.angle_alpha   90.00
_cell.angle_beta   90.00
_cell.angle_gamma   90.00
#
_symmetry.space_group_name_H-M   'P 1'
#
loop_
_entity.id
_entity.type
_entity.pdbx_description
1 polymer ?
#
loop_
_entity_poly.entity_id
_entity_poly.type
_entity_poly.pdbx_seq_one_letter_code
_entity_poly.pdbx_strand_id
1 'polypeptide(L)' 'MIFYITNNKNEALDVQAHEDNPKPLIKHPIYNMWAVEITENNKYVKNKKGRIYNKLSHDWGV' A
#
# COMPACT_ATOMS: atom_id res chain seq x y z
N MET A 1 7.61 -9.04 1.24
CA MET A 1 6.26 -8.45 1.29
C MET A 1 6.29 -7.16 0.51
N ILE A 2 5.36 -6.97 -0.42
CA ILE A 2 5.34 -5.80 -1.29
C ILE A 2 4.28 -4.84 -0.76
N PHE A 3 4.58 -3.55 -0.78
CA PHE A 3 3.68 -2.50 -0.32
C PHE A 3 3.43 -1.49 -1.43
N TYR A 4 2.16 -1.13 -1.60
CA TYR A 4 1.77 0.05 -2.36
C TYR A 4 1.73 1.25 -1.44
N ILE A 5 2.48 2.30 -1.75
CA ILE A 5 2.54 3.53 -0.95
C ILE A 5 1.96 4.70 -1.75
N THR A 6 1.01 5.42 -1.14
CA THR A 6 0.37 6.61 -1.71
C THR A 6 0.14 7.68 -0.65
N ASN A 7 0.07 8.94 -1.08
CA ASN A 7 -0.32 10.05 -0.22
C ASN A 7 -1.85 10.15 -0.05
N ASN A 8 -2.63 9.40 -0.84
CA ASN A 8 -4.09 9.45 -0.84
C ASN A 8 -4.69 8.19 -0.20
N LYS A 9 -5.38 8.36 0.93
CA LYS A 9 -6.06 7.26 1.64
C LYS A 9 -7.02 6.48 0.73
N ASN A 10 -7.75 7.17 -0.15
CA ASN A 10 -8.74 6.51 -1.00
C ASN A 10 -8.08 5.61 -2.04
N GLU A 11 -6.91 5.97 -2.55
CA GLU A 11 -6.15 5.08 -3.43
C GLU A 11 -5.65 3.84 -2.70
N ALA A 12 -5.22 3.97 -1.44
CA ALA A 12 -4.80 2.81 -0.64
C ALA A 12 -5.97 1.84 -0.37
N LEU A 13 -7.17 2.38 -0.07
CA LEU A 13 -8.40 1.61 0.09
C LEU A 13 -8.82 0.90 -1.20
N ASP A 14 -8.70 1.59 -2.34
CA ASP A 14 -9.04 1.04 -3.65
C ASP A 14 -8.12 -0.14 -4.01
N VAL A 15 -6.81 0.01 -3.82
CA VAL A 15 -5.82 -1.07 -3.99
C VAL A 15 -6.17 -2.28 -3.13
N GLN A 16 -6.58 -2.04 -1.88
CA GLN A 16 -6.98 -3.09 -0.93
C GLN A 16 -8.25 -3.81 -1.39
N ALA A 17 -9.21 -3.12 -1.99
CA ALA A 17 -10.46 -3.70 -2.49
C ALA A 17 -10.25 -4.71 -3.64
N HIS A 18 -9.08 -4.68 -4.28
CA HIS A 18 -8.69 -5.58 -5.36
C HIS A 18 -7.81 -6.76 -4.91
N GLU A 19 -7.56 -6.92 -3.61
CA GLU A 19 -6.92 -8.11 -3.05
C GLU A 19 -7.98 -9.15 -2.65
N ASP A 20 -7.68 -10.43 -2.88
CA ASP A 20 -8.53 -11.53 -2.44
C ASP A 20 -8.64 -11.58 -0.90
N ASN A 21 -7.58 -11.15 -0.21
CA ASN A 21 -7.52 -11.06 1.24
C ASN A 21 -7.18 -9.62 1.66
N PRO A 22 -8.16 -8.82 2.12
CA PRO A 22 -7.93 -7.44 2.48
C PRO A 22 -6.92 -7.34 3.63
N LYS A 23 -5.87 -6.55 3.42
CA LYS A 23 -4.79 -6.29 4.38
C LYS A 23 -4.99 -4.96 5.10
N PRO A 24 -4.58 -4.83 6.37
CA PRO A 24 -4.72 -3.57 7.09
C PRO A 24 -3.93 -2.45 6.39
N LEU A 25 -4.52 -1.25 6.37
CA LEU A 25 -3.83 -0.04 5.94
C LEU A 25 -2.91 0.45 7.06
N ILE A 26 -1.68 0.76 6.71
CA ILE A 26 -0.65 1.28 7.62
C ILE A 26 -0.47 2.76 7.31
N LYS A 27 -0.74 3.63 8.28
CA LYS A 27 -0.48 5.07 8.15
C LYS A 27 0.95 5.37 8.60
N HIS A 28 1.72 6.09 7.79
CA HIS A 28 3.04 6.54 8.20
C HIS A 28 2.92 7.51 9.40
N PRO A 29 3.77 7.44 10.44
CA PRO A 29 3.64 8.29 11.63
C PRO A 29 3.95 9.76 11.39
N ILE A 30 4.96 10.07 10.57
CA ILE A 30 5.39 11.45 10.29
C ILE A 30 4.75 12.02 9.00
N TYR A 31 4.80 11.27 7.91
CA TYR A 31 4.32 11.74 6.61
C TYR A 31 2.84 11.40 6.40
N ASN A 32 2.13 12.21 5.62
CA ASN A 32 0.75 11.91 5.22
C ASN A 32 0.72 10.85 4.10
N MET A 33 1.25 9.67 4.40
CA MET A 33 1.33 8.52 3.50
C MET A 33 0.60 7.32 4.08
N TRP A 34 0.10 6.49 3.19
CA TRP A 34 -0.60 5.24 3.48
C TRP A 34 0.09 4.12 2.72
N ALA A 35 0.37 3.01 3.42
CA ALA A 35 0.86 1.78 2.85
C ALA A 35 -0.19 0.68 2.98
N VAL A 36 -0.28 -0.16 1.96
CA VAL A 36 -1.06 -1.39 1.99
C VAL A 36 -0.21 -2.52 1.45
N GLU A 37 -0.21 -3.65 2.15
CA GLU A 37 0.43 -4.86 1.66
C GLU A 37 -0.35 -5.38 0.45
N ILE A 38 0.36 -5.69 -0.63
CA ILE A 38 -0.20 -6.19 -1.89
C ILE A 38 0.49 -7.47 -2.31
N THR A 39 -0.22 -8.28 -3.09
CA THR A 39 0.37 -9.42 -3.80
C THR A 39 0.92 -8.99 -5.16
N GLU A 40 1.91 -9.72 -5.69
CA GLU A 40 2.45 -9.49 -7.04
C GLU A 40 1.38 -9.62 -8.14
N ASN A 41 0.28 -10.31 -7.83
CA ASN A 41 -0.85 -10.52 -8.72
C ASN A 41 -1.94 -9.45 -8.61
N ASN A 42 -1.77 -8.43 -7.78
CA ASN A 42 -2.72 -7.34 -7.67
C ASN A 42 -2.89 -6.61 -9.03
N LYS A 43 -4.05 -6.79 -9.66
CA LYS A 43 -4.36 -6.24 -10.98
C LYS A 43 -4.42 -4.71 -10.98
N TYR A 44 -4.73 -4.11 -9.84
CA TYR A 44 -4.85 -2.65 -9.70
C TYR A 44 -3.49 -1.96 -9.84
N VAL A 45 -2.46 -2.56 -9.22
CA VAL A 45 -1.12 -1.96 -9.14
C VAL A 45 -0.39 -2.06 -10.49
N LYS A 46 -0.70 -3.07 -11.32
CA LYS A 46 -0.12 -3.22 -12.67
C LYS A 46 -0.43 -2.05 -13.61
N ASN A 47 -1.49 -1.28 -13.36
CA ASN A 47 -1.98 -0.22 -14.25
C ASN A 47 -1.75 1.23 -13.74
N LYS A 48 -1.19 1.44 -12.54
CA LYS A 48 -1.11 2.77 -11.89
C LYS A 48 0.33 3.17 -11.54
N LYS A 49 0.54 4.50 -11.42
CA LYS A 49 1.82 5.18 -11.13
C LYS A 49 2.23 5.22 -9.64
N GLY A 50 1.56 4.48 -8.77
CA GLY A 50 1.92 4.51 -7.35
C GLY A 50 3.27 3.83 -7.11
N ARG A 51 3.93 4.17 -6.00
CA ARG A 51 5.26 3.63 -5.71
C ARG A 51 5.11 2.28 -5.00
N ILE A 52 5.68 1.26 -5.61
CA ILE A 52 5.77 -0.09 -5.05
C ILE A 52 7.09 -0.20 -4.30
N TYR A 53 7.03 -0.68 -3.07
CA TYR A 53 8.20 -0.91 -2.21
C TYR A 53 8.26 -2.35 -1.75
N ASN A 54 9.46 -2.94 -1.76
CA ASN A 54 9.67 -4.33 -1.33
C ASN A 54 9.79 -4.50 0.20
N LYS A 55 9.78 -3.39 0.94
CA LYS A 55 9.85 -3.35 2.41
C LYS A 55 9.45 -1.96 2.91
N LEU A 56 8.74 -1.89 4.03
CA LEU A 56 8.54 -0.65 4.78
C LEU A 56 9.78 -0.30 5.62
N SER A 57 10.16 0.98 5.68
CA SER A 57 11.24 1.42 6.55
C SER A 57 10.84 1.25 8.03
N HIS A 58 11.83 1.27 8.93
CA HIS A 58 11.58 1.11 10.37
C HIS A 58 10.62 2.18 10.93
N ASP A 59 10.58 3.34 10.26
CA ASP A 59 9.75 4.48 10.63
C ASP A 59 8.26 4.23 10.41
N TRP A 60 7.85 3.13 9.78
CA TRP A 60 6.44 2.77 9.64
C TRP A 60 5.84 2.16 10.91
N GLY A 61 6.67 1.86 11.91
CA GLY A 61 6.23 1.45 13.26
C GLY A 61 5.44 0.15 13.30
N VAL A 62 5.74 -0.79 12.38
CA VAL A 62 5.05 -2.08 12.23
C VAL A 62 5.71 -3.17 13.04
#